data_AF-A0A963M0B4-F1
#
_entry.id   AF-A0A963M0B4-F1
#
_cell.length_a   1.000
_cell.length_b   1.000
_cell.length_c   1.000
_cell.angle_alpha   90.00
_cell.angle_beta   90.00
_cell.angle_gamma   90.00
#
_symmetry.space_group_name_H-M   'P 1'
#
loop_
_entity.id
_entity.type
_entity.pdbx_description
1 polymer ?
#
loop_
_entity_poly.entity_id
_entity_poly.type
_entity_poly.pdbx_seq_one_letter_code
_entity_poly.pdbx_strand_id
1 'polypeptide(L)'
;MSLFSSVEMAPRDPILGLNEQYAADQNPQKVNLGVGVYFDDNGKLPLLACVRQAEASMGANPSPRGYLPIDGNAAYDAAVKALVFGDG
;
A
#
# COMPACT_ATOMS: atom_id res chain seq x y z
N MET A 1 28.61 -27.47 6.78
CA MET A 1 28.26 -26.03 6.83
C MET A 1 26.98 -25.83 6.05
N SER A 2 26.08 -24.98 6.55
CA SER A 2 24.83 -24.64 5.86
C SER A 2 25.10 -23.68 4.70
N LEU A 3 24.30 -23.75 3.63
CA LEU A 3 24.35 -22.83 2.48
C LEU A 3 24.28 -21.35 2.89
N PHE A 4 23.63 -21.05 4.02
CA PHE A 4 23.39 -19.69 4.49
C PHE A 4 24.37 -19.21 5.57
N SER A 5 25.43 -19.96 5.88
CA SER A 5 26.31 -19.62 7.02
C SER A 5 27.06 -18.29 6.90
N SER A 6 27.16 -17.73 5.70
CA SER A 6 27.79 -16.42 5.42
C SER A 6 26.79 -15.31 5.09
N VAL A 7 25.48 -15.57 5.21
CA VAL A 7 24.46 -14.55 4.94
C VAL A 7 24.27 -13.72 6.19
N GLU A 8 24.75 -12.48 6.15
CA GLU A 8 24.57 -11.50 7.22
C GLU A 8 23.18 -10.86 7.15
N MET A 9 22.70 -10.38 8.30
CA MET A 9 21.45 -9.64 8.37
C MET A 9 21.62 -8.27 7.72
N ALA A 10 20.75 -7.95 6.76
CA ALA A 10 20.73 -6.61 6.18
C ALA A 10 20.46 -5.55 7.25
N PRO A 11 20.99 -4.32 7.10
CA PRO A 11 20.69 -3.23 8.01
C PRO A 11 19.18 -3.02 8.16
N ARG A 12 18.72 -2.79 9.40
CA ARG A 12 17.30 -2.49 9.64
C ARG A 12 16.96 -1.12 9.08
N ASP A 13 15.81 -1.02 8.43
CA ASP A 13 15.26 0.26 8.02
C ASP A 13 14.90 1.08 9.27
N PRO A 14 15.40 2.33 9.42
CA PRO A 14 15.10 3.17 10.58
C PRO A 14 13.60 3.39 10.84
N ILE A 15 12.77 3.42 9.78
CA ILE A 15 11.33 3.64 9.88
C ILE A 15 10.63 2.40 10.46
N LEU A 16 11.12 1.19 10.15
CA LEU A 16 10.52 -0.04 10.67
C LEU A 16 10.68 -0.17 12.20
N GLY A 17 11.84 0.24 12.74
CA GLY A 17 12.06 0.25 14.19
C GLY A 17 11.13 1.19 14.95
N LEU A 18 10.73 2.32 14.33
CA LEU A 18 9.84 3.30 14.94
C LEU A 18 8.41 2.77 15.08
N ASN A 19 7.93 1.98 14.11
CA ASN A 19 6.62 1.33 14.21
C ASN A 19 6.57 0.27 15.31
N GLU A 20 7.65 -0.51 15.49
CA GLU A 20 7.75 -1.48 16.59
C GLU A 20 7.72 -0.80 17.95
N GLN A 21 8.49 0.29 18.12
CA GLN A 21 8.50 1.10 19.34
C GLN A 21 7.13 1.74 19.61
N TYR A 22 6.50 2.32 18.58
CA TYR A 22 5.15 2.85 18.67
C TYR A 22 4.14 1.78 19.07
N ALA A 23 4.23 0.57 18.51
CA ALA A 23 3.34 -0.54 18.87
C ALA A 23 3.53 -0.99 20.33
N ALA A 24 4.78 -1.06 20.80
CA ALA A 24 5.13 -1.47 22.16
C ALA A 24 4.82 -0.42 23.24
N ASP A 25 4.71 0.86 22.89
CA ASP A 25 4.35 1.93 23.82
C ASP A 25 2.91 1.74 24.35
N GLN A 26 2.75 1.71 25.67
CA GLN A 26 1.45 1.54 26.35
C GLN A 26 0.72 2.86 26.60
N ASN A 27 1.34 4.01 26.30
CA ASN A 27 0.71 5.30 26.46
C ASN A 27 -0.56 5.40 25.58
N PRO A 28 -1.76 5.58 26.16
CA PRO A 28 -3.00 5.69 25.39
C PRO A 28 -3.07 6.96 24.53
N GLN A 29 -2.19 7.93 24.76
CA GLN A 29 -2.10 9.19 24.00
C GLN A 29 -0.89 9.23 23.05
N LYS A 30 -0.29 8.07 22.73
CA LYS A 30 0.79 7.99 21.74
C LYS A 30 0.33 8.44 20.35
N VAL A 31 1.21 9.11 19.62
CA VAL A 31 0.96 9.59 18.24
C VAL A 31 2.07 9.10 17.33
N ASN A 32 1.72 8.49 16.19
CA ASN A 32 2.68 8.08 15.17
C ASN A 32 2.67 9.07 14.01
N LEU A 33 3.76 9.84 13.87
CA LEU A 33 3.99 10.76 12.75
C LEU A 33 5.07 10.26 11.78
N GLY A 34 5.56 9.02 11.96
CA GLY A 34 6.60 8.44 11.12
C GLY A 34 6.07 7.76 9.85
N VAL A 35 4.79 7.40 9.82
CA VAL A 35 4.17 6.74 8.67
C VAL A 35 3.56 7.77 7.72
N GLY A 36 4.07 7.84 6.50
CA GLY A 36 3.60 8.74 5.45
C GLY A 36 2.30 8.27 4.76
N VAL A 37 1.25 7.97 5.54
CA VAL A 37 -0.08 7.61 5.02
C VAL A 37 -1.12 8.62 5.49
N TYR A 38 -2.16 8.80 4.69
CA TYR A 38 -3.30 9.62 5.08
C TYR A 38 -4.16 8.86 6.09
N PHE A 39 -4.46 9.52 7.20
CA PHE A 39 -5.39 9.04 8.23
C PHE A 39 -6.64 9.92 8.25
N ASP A 40 -7.78 9.32 8.60
CA ASP A 40 -8.99 10.06 8.92
C ASP A 40 -8.91 10.74 10.30
N ASP A 41 -9.97 11.45 10.67
CA ASP A 41 -10.08 12.19 11.94
C ASP A 41 -9.97 11.28 13.18
N ASN A 42 -10.10 9.96 13.03
CA ASN A 42 -9.97 8.97 14.10
C ASN A 42 -8.60 8.27 14.11
N GLY A 43 -7.65 8.72 13.29
CA GLY A 43 -6.34 8.11 13.17
C GLY A 43 -6.39 6.73 12.50
N LYS A 44 -7.36 6.47 11.62
CA LYS A 44 -7.50 5.22 10.85
C LYS A 44 -7.20 5.44 9.38
N LEU A 45 -6.73 4.39 8.69
CA LEU A 45 -6.57 4.41 7.23
C LEU A 45 -7.96 4.36 6.59
N PRO A 46 -8.37 5.38 5.82
CA PRO A 46 -9.70 5.38 5.22
C PRO A 46 -9.75 4.54 3.95
N LEU A 47 -10.87 3.85 3.73
CA LEU A 47 -11.23 3.29 2.43
C LEU A 47 -12.10 4.29 1.68
N LEU A 48 -11.58 4.84 0.58
CA LEU A 48 -12.29 5.80 -0.26
C LEU A 48 -13.60 5.21 -0.81
N ALA A 49 -14.65 6.04 -0.88
CA ALA A 49 -15.97 5.62 -1.34
C ALA A 49 -15.95 5.09 -2.79
N CYS A 50 -15.19 5.74 -3.68
CA CYS A 50 -15.03 5.32 -5.07
C CYS A 50 -14.32 3.95 -5.18
N VAL A 51 -13.32 3.69 -4.34
CA VAL A 51 -12.60 2.40 -4.30
C VAL A 51 -13.53 1.30 -3.83
N ARG A 52 -14.27 1.53 -2.73
CA ARG A 52 -15.26 0.58 -2.21
C ARG A 52 -16.31 0.21 -3.27
N GLN A 53 -16.80 1.19 -4.02
CA GLN A 53 -17.77 0.96 -5.09
C GLN A 53 -17.18 0.13 -6.23
N ALA A 54 -15.95 0.44 -6.66
CA ALA A 54 -15.27 -0.31 -7.71
C ALA A 54 -15.02 -1.78 -7.30
N GLU A 55 -14.57 -2.00 -6.07
CA GLU A 55 -14.35 -3.36 -5.52
C GLU A 55 -15.66 -4.16 -5.47
N ALA A 56 -16.75 -3.55 -5.01
CA ALA A 56 -18.05 -4.21 -4.99
C ALA A 56 -18.52 -4.59 -6.40
N SER A 57 -18.36 -3.70 -7.37
CA SER A 57 -18.72 -3.96 -8.77
C SER A 57 -17.87 -5.07 -9.40
N MET A 58 -16.56 -5.10 -9.12
CA MET A 58 -15.66 -6.15 -9.60
C MET A 58 -15.97 -7.49 -8.94
N GLY A 59 -16.27 -7.49 -7.64
CA GLY A 59 -16.61 -8.70 -6.89
C GLY A 59 -17.93 -9.34 -7.33
N ALA A 60 -18.88 -8.53 -7.81
CA ALA A 60 -20.16 -9.01 -8.33
C ALA A 60 -20.04 -9.75 -9.68
N ASN A 61 -18.97 -9.52 -10.44
CA ASN A 61 -18.73 -10.16 -11.74
C ASN A 61 -17.29 -10.69 -11.85
N PRO A 62 -16.97 -11.80 -11.18
CA PRO A 62 -15.62 -12.33 -11.16
C PRO A 62 -15.20 -12.86 -12.54
N SER A 63 -14.02 -12.45 -12.99
CA SER A 63 -13.40 -12.95 -14.23
C SER A 63 -12.13 -13.78 -13.93
N PRO A 64 -11.71 -14.66 -14.85
CA PRO A 64 -10.40 -15.31 -14.77
C PRO A 64 -9.26 -14.29 -14.66
N ARG A 65 -8.21 -14.62 -13.90
CA ARG A 65 -7.06 -13.73 -13.63
C ARG A 65 -5.81 -14.24 -14.35
N GLY A 66 -5.81 -14.11 -15.68
CA GLY A 66 -4.66 -14.44 -16.52
C GLY A 66 -3.58 -13.37 -16.46
N TYR A 67 -2.50 -13.58 -17.21
CA TYR A 67 -1.45 -12.57 -17.36
C TYR A 67 -1.97 -11.31 -18.06
N LEU A 68 -1.51 -10.16 -17.59
CA LEU A 68 -1.58 -8.91 -18.33
C LEU A 68 -0.41 -8.83 -19.33
N PRO A 69 -0.49 -7.96 -20.35
CA PRO A 69 0.66 -7.53 -21.13
C PRO A 69 1.83 -7.06 -20.26
N ILE A 70 3.04 -7.03 -20.83
CA ILE A 70 4.26 -6.56 -20.14
C ILE A 70 4.06 -5.15 -19.55
N ASP A 71 3.40 -4.28 -20.30
CA ASP A 71 3.17 -2.89 -19.91
C ASP A 71 1.95 -2.72 -18.99
N GLY A 72 1.18 -3.78 -18.74
CA GLY A 72 -0.02 -3.75 -17.91
C GLY A 72 -1.32 -3.62 -18.71
N ASN A 73 -2.33 -2.98 -18.10
CA ASN A 73 -3.66 -2.84 -18.68
C ASN A 73 -3.77 -1.52 -19.44
N ALA A 74 -3.94 -1.58 -20.76
CA ALA A 74 -4.01 -0.40 -21.63
C ALA A 74 -5.05 0.65 -21.20
N ALA A 75 -6.19 0.25 -20.62
CA ALA A 75 -7.19 1.18 -20.11
C ALA A 75 -6.72 1.90 -18.84
N TYR A 76 -5.98 1.20 -17.98
CA TYR A 76 -5.32 1.81 -16.82
C TYR A 76 -4.24 2.79 -17.28
N ASP A 77 -3.41 2.42 -18.25
CA ASP A 77 -2.33 3.26 -18.76
C ASP A 77 -2.87 4.57 -19.36
N ALA A 78 -3.94 4.48 -20.15
CA ALA A 78 -4.62 5.65 -20.69
C ALA A 78 -5.20 6.55 -19.58
N ALA A 79 -5.85 5.96 -18.57
CA ALA A 79 -6.42 6.70 -17.44
C ALA A 79 -5.34 7.39 -16.60
N VAL A 80 -4.20 6.72 -16.33
CA VAL A 80 -3.06 7.32 -15.63
C VAL A 80 -2.45 8.45 -16.44
N LYS A 81 -2.31 8.28 -17.76
CA LYS A 81 -1.81 9.34 -18.64
C LYS A 81 -2.71 10.58 -18.57
N ALA A 82 -4.02 10.43 -18.67
CA ALA A 82 -4.96 11.54 -18.55
C ALA A 82 -4.90 12.20 -17.15
N LEU A 83 -4.81 11.41 -16.08
CA LEU A 83 -4.69 11.92 -14.72
C LEU A 83 -3.43 12.78 -14.52
N VAL A 84 -2.30 12.37 -15.09
CA VAL A 84 -1.00 13.05 -14.91
C VAL A 84 -0.84 14.24 -15.85
N PHE A 85 -1.27 14.12 -17.10
CA PHE A 85 -0.98 15.12 -18.16
C PHE A 85 -2.19 15.94 -18.58
N GLY A 86 -3.38 15.65 -18.06
CA GLY A 86 -4.65 16.26 -18.48
C GLY A 86 -5.19 15.69 -19.78
N ASP A 87 -6.43 16.07 -20.08
CA ASP A 87 -7.06 15.82 -21.37
C ASP A 87 -6.61 16.92 -22.34
N GLY A 88 -5.93 16.53 -23.41
CA GLY A 88 -5.46 17.45 -24.46
C GLY A 88 -6.59 18.02 -25.31
#